data_AF-A0A9D2ZWF1-F1
#
_entry.id   AF-A0A9D2ZWF1-F1
#
_cell.length_a   1.000
_cell.length_b   1.000
_cell.length_c   1.000
_cell.angle_alpha   90.00
_cell.angle_beta   90.00
_cell.angle_gamma   90.00
#
_symmetry.space_group_name_H-M   'P 1'
#
loop_
_entity.id
_entity.type
_entity.pdbx_description
1 polymer ?
#
loop_
_entity_poly.entity_id
_entity_poly.type
_entity_poly.pdbx_seq_one_letter_code
_entity_poly.pdbx_strand_id
1 'polypeptide(L)'
;MSKLVTKVLATGAAVSMLTLPGLTPAIAAPSLGNGNAPEDSATSPSESAPANPDESANETSAGGSSATSENDATDEQDSGIDAQAAPEGTKVQLLNITDFHGRISEAGTQVASVVEEERAKFGTGGDNMGTGVLSTGDNIGASTYTSSSQNDKPTLDVLNAIGVQTSAVGNHEFDKGIDDLTGRVSDAADFPYSAANVYDKGTENVVDGLDEYSIVDVGGVSIAVIGVVTKDTSSLVSPDGIADLEFGDPTDAVNRVAEDLENLPE
;
A
#
# COMPACT_ATOMS: atom_id res chain seq x y z
N MET A 1 2.17 20.31 -32.94
CA MET A 1 0.95 20.40 -32.12
C MET A 1 1.37 19.90 -30.74
N SER A 2 1.62 20.79 -29.78
CA SER A 2 1.92 20.38 -28.40
C SER A 2 0.66 19.74 -27.83
N LYS A 3 0.75 18.47 -27.44
CA LYS A 3 -0.26 17.85 -26.59
C LYS A 3 -0.10 18.49 -25.21
N LEU A 4 -1.15 19.16 -24.73
CA LEU A 4 -1.17 19.79 -23.42
C LEU A 4 -1.24 18.67 -22.37
N VAL A 5 -0.11 18.31 -21.74
CA VAL A 5 -0.15 17.46 -20.54
C VAL A 5 -0.57 18.37 -19.39
N THR A 6 -1.86 18.34 -19.04
CA THR A 6 -2.35 19.03 -17.83
C THR A 6 -1.84 18.23 -16.62
N LYS A 7 -0.69 18.64 -16.10
CA LYS A 7 -0.10 18.11 -14.86
C LYS A 7 -0.88 18.66 -13.67
N VAL A 8 -1.61 17.79 -12.95
CA VAL A 8 -2.29 18.12 -11.69
C VAL A 8 -1.55 17.42 -10.57
N LEU A 9 -0.72 18.16 -9.84
CA LEU A 9 -0.20 17.70 -8.55
C LEU A 9 -1.31 17.88 -7.51
N ALA A 10 -2.09 16.83 -7.29
CA ALA A 10 -3.12 16.82 -6.26
C ALA A 10 -2.49 16.58 -4.87
N THR A 11 -1.76 17.56 -4.35
CA THR A 11 -1.48 17.61 -2.92
C THR A 11 -2.77 18.00 -2.18
N GLY A 12 -3.58 16.99 -1.85
CA GLY A 12 -4.80 17.14 -1.03
C GLY A 12 -6.08 17.55 -1.77
N ALA A 13 -6.32 17.07 -2.99
CA ALA A 13 -7.56 17.39 -3.71
C ALA A 13 -8.72 16.43 -3.36
N ALA A 14 -9.63 16.90 -2.50
CA ALA A 14 -11.00 16.42 -2.31
C ALA A 14 -11.18 14.89 -2.38
N VAL A 15 -10.56 14.17 -1.44
CA VAL A 15 -11.05 12.85 -1.05
C VAL A 15 -12.47 13.08 -0.50
N SER A 16 -13.49 12.65 -1.22
CA SER A 16 -14.81 12.45 -0.62
C SER A 16 -14.65 11.27 0.34
N MET A 17 -14.16 11.51 1.55
CA MET A 17 -14.16 10.54 2.62
C MET A 17 -15.62 10.24 2.94
N LEU A 18 -16.14 9.15 2.37
CA LEU A 18 -17.43 8.62 2.75
C LEU A 18 -17.27 7.99 4.13
N THR A 19 -17.59 8.75 5.17
CA THR A 19 -17.74 8.19 6.51
C THR A 19 -18.91 7.22 6.50
N LEU A 20 -18.64 5.91 6.53
CA LEU A 20 -19.64 4.88 6.69
C LEU A 20 -20.35 5.05 8.05
N PRO A 21 -21.70 5.16 8.11
CA PRO A 21 -22.40 5.25 9.38
C PRO A 21 -22.27 3.91 10.13
N GLY A 22 -21.55 3.92 11.26
CA GLY A 22 -21.46 2.76 12.18
C GLY A 22 -20.06 2.28 12.53
N LEU A 23 -19.01 2.82 11.91
CA LEU A 23 -17.63 2.59 12.32
C LEU A 23 -17.05 3.91 12.83
N THR A 24 -16.87 4.03 14.15
CA THR A 24 -16.01 5.08 14.69
C THR A 24 -14.59 4.82 14.19
N PRO A 25 -13.98 5.73 13.39
CA PRO A 25 -12.56 5.61 13.10
C PRO A 25 -11.80 5.72 14.42
N ALA A 26 -10.91 4.76 14.68
CA ALA A 26 -9.90 4.93 15.70
C ALA A 26 -8.90 5.97 15.15
N ILE A 27 -9.17 7.25 15.43
CA ILE A 27 -8.28 8.34 15.07
C ILE A 27 -7.07 8.25 16.01
N ALA A 28 -6.00 7.59 15.59
CA ALA A 28 -4.68 7.81 16.16
C ALA A 28 -3.99 8.89 15.31
N ALA A 29 -4.29 10.15 15.61
CA ALA A 29 -3.46 11.27 15.15
C ALA A 29 -2.56 11.73 16.31
N PRO A 30 -1.26 11.99 16.09
CA PRO A 30 -0.39 12.56 17.10
C PRO A 30 -0.75 14.04 17.29
N SER A 31 -1.38 14.37 18.42
CA SER A 31 -1.52 15.75 18.86
C SER A 31 -0.32 16.11 19.75
N LEU A 32 0.56 16.98 19.24
CA LEU A 32 1.49 17.76 20.06
C LEU A 32 0.80 19.06 20.44
N GLY A 33 0.56 19.28 21.75
CA GLY A 33 0.01 20.52 22.27
C GLY A 33 -0.05 20.58 23.79
N ASN A 34 0.96 21.23 24.38
CA ASN A 34 1.16 21.63 25.79
C ASN A 34 -0.06 21.65 26.74
N GLY A 35 0.05 20.87 27.83
CA GLY A 35 -0.09 21.34 29.22
C GLY A 35 -1.47 21.75 29.74
N ASN A 36 -2.15 20.83 30.42
CA ASN A 36 -2.35 20.88 31.89
C ASN A 36 -3.03 19.59 32.39
N ALA A 37 -2.40 18.93 33.37
CA ALA A 37 -2.97 17.78 34.07
C ALA A 37 -4.16 18.17 34.96
N PRO A 38 -5.07 17.22 35.23
CA PRO A 38 -5.21 16.80 36.62
C PRO A 38 -5.18 15.28 36.80
N GLU A 39 -4.66 14.93 37.98
CA GLU A 39 -4.53 13.59 38.58
C GLU A 39 -5.90 12.91 38.79
N ASP A 40 -6.01 11.59 38.56
CA ASP A 40 -5.84 10.56 39.60
C ASP A 40 -6.54 9.22 39.26
N SER A 41 -5.85 8.15 39.64
CA SER A 41 -6.32 6.83 40.11
C SER A 41 -6.69 5.69 39.13
N ALA A 42 -5.87 4.63 39.28
CA ALA A 42 -6.20 3.19 39.33
C ALA A 42 -6.63 2.48 38.01
N THR A 43 -6.17 1.28 37.63
CA THR A 43 -5.37 0.20 38.24
C THR A 43 -5.09 -0.83 37.11
N SER A 44 -3.88 -1.38 37.02
CA SER A 44 -3.59 -2.58 36.19
C SER A 44 -4.22 -3.85 36.79
N PRO A 45 -4.41 -4.87 35.95
CA PRO A 45 -3.80 -6.15 36.28
C PRO A 45 -3.00 -6.76 35.13
N SER A 46 -1.85 -7.27 35.53
CA SER A 46 -0.98 -8.23 34.85
C SER A 46 -1.69 -9.59 34.76
N GLU A 47 -1.67 -10.24 33.60
CA GLU A 47 -1.73 -11.70 33.53
C GLU A 47 -0.67 -12.26 32.58
N SER A 48 0.06 -13.21 33.16
CA SER A 48 1.22 -13.94 32.67
C SER A 48 0.86 -15.03 31.66
N ALA A 49 1.73 -15.24 30.69
CA ALA A 49 1.81 -16.45 29.87
C ALA A 49 1.95 -17.74 30.72
N PRO A 50 1.58 -18.90 30.16
CA PRO A 50 2.24 -20.16 30.48
C PRO A 50 3.17 -20.60 29.34
N ALA A 51 4.26 -21.25 29.75
CA ALA A 51 5.27 -21.88 28.90
C ALA A 51 5.04 -23.39 28.75
N ASN A 52 5.73 -23.97 27.76
CA ASN A 52 6.22 -25.35 27.58
C ASN A 52 5.40 -26.33 26.72
N PRO A 53 6.02 -27.40 26.15
CA PRO A 53 7.47 -27.72 26.05
C PRO A 53 7.98 -28.11 24.65
N ASP A 54 9.31 -28.16 24.58
CA ASP A 54 10.23 -28.84 23.67
C ASP A 54 9.83 -30.27 23.25
N GLU A 55 9.97 -30.60 21.95
CA GLU A 55 10.48 -31.89 21.48
C GLU A 55 11.26 -31.72 20.16
N SER A 56 12.55 -32.05 20.21
CA SER A 56 13.41 -32.24 19.04
C SER A 56 13.16 -33.61 18.38
N ALA A 57 13.15 -33.66 17.05
CA ALA A 57 13.63 -34.82 16.30
C ALA A 57 14.17 -34.38 14.93
N ASN A 58 15.49 -34.48 14.82
CA ASN A 58 16.31 -34.40 13.62
C ASN A 58 16.10 -35.65 12.74
N GLU A 59 15.94 -35.50 11.42
CA GLU A 59 16.57 -36.39 10.43
C GLU A 59 16.92 -35.63 9.15
N THR A 60 18.20 -35.72 8.82
CA THR A 60 18.90 -35.33 7.61
C THR A 60 18.59 -36.25 6.43
N SER A 61 18.47 -35.70 5.21
CA SER A 61 19.06 -36.34 4.02
C SER A 61 19.35 -35.32 2.92
N ALA A 62 20.60 -35.34 2.47
CA ALA A 62 21.19 -34.51 1.44
C ALA A 62 21.06 -35.10 0.03
N GLY A 63 21.24 -34.23 -0.97
CA GLY A 63 21.45 -34.53 -2.39
C GLY A 63 20.74 -33.45 -3.22
N GLY A 64 21.37 -32.44 -3.81
CA GLY A 64 22.70 -32.36 -4.41
C GLY A 64 22.55 -32.45 -5.93
N SER A 65 22.48 -31.30 -6.61
CA SER A 65 23.13 -31.13 -7.93
C SER A 65 23.19 -29.65 -8.33
N SER A 66 24.34 -29.32 -8.88
CA SER A 66 24.79 -28.03 -9.39
C SER A 66 24.26 -27.76 -10.80
N ALA A 67 23.97 -26.50 -11.12
CA ALA A 67 24.22 -25.93 -12.44
C ALA A 67 24.36 -24.41 -12.34
N THR A 68 25.56 -23.94 -12.61
CA THR A 68 25.95 -22.57 -12.95
C THR A 68 25.28 -22.12 -14.25
N SER A 69 24.82 -20.87 -14.31
CA SER A 69 24.82 -20.09 -15.56
C SER A 69 24.94 -18.60 -15.23
N GLU A 70 26.05 -18.02 -15.67
CA GLU A 70 26.33 -16.59 -15.69
C GLU A 70 25.60 -15.93 -16.88
N ASN A 71 25.22 -14.66 -16.66
CA ASN A 71 24.97 -13.55 -17.61
C ASN A 71 23.93 -13.72 -18.72
N ASP A 72 22.87 -12.91 -18.68
CA ASP A 72 22.84 -11.64 -19.43
C ASP A 72 21.64 -10.80 -18.94
N ALA A 73 21.92 -9.67 -18.28
CA ALA A 73 20.90 -8.71 -17.87
C ALA A 73 20.66 -7.76 -19.05
N THR A 74 19.59 -8.00 -19.80
CA THR A 74 19.04 -7.00 -20.71
C THR A 74 17.86 -6.33 -20.03
N ASP A 75 18.17 -5.16 -19.50
CA ASP A 75 17.35 -3.98 -19.33
C ASP A 75 16.30 -3.83 -20.46
N GLU A 76 15.06 -4.20 -20.18
CA GLU A 76 13.89 -3.89 -21.01
C GLU A 76 12.77 -3.41 -20.07
N GLN A 77 12.95 -2.19 -19.53
CA GLN A 77 11.82 -1.36 -19.12
C GLN A 77 11.07 -0.94 -20.40
N ASP A 78 10.19 -1.83 -20.89
CA ASP A 78 9.23 -1.49 -21.94
C ASP A 78 8.17 -0.55 -21.34
N SER A 79 8.53 0.73 -21.28
CA SER A 79 7.67 1.88 -20.98
C SER A 79 6.86 2.28 -22.22
N GLY A 80 6.40 1.30 -23.01
CA GLY A 80 5.55 1.47 -24.18
C GLY A 80 4.11 1.84 -23.85
N ILE A 81 3.88 2.80 -22.95
CA ILE A 81 2.63 3.56 -22.95
C ILE A 81 2.87 4.74 -23.88
N ASP A 82 2.45 4.61 -25.14
CA ASP A 82 2.29 5.77 -26.01
C ASP A 82 1.37 6.76 -25.29
N ALA A 83 1.94 7.80 -24.66
CA ALA A 83 1.22 8.78 -23.87
C ALA A 83 0.29 9.59 -24.80
N GLN A 84 -0.90 9.05 -25.02
CA GLN A 84 -1.98 9.74 -25.69
C GLN A 84 -2.60 10.68 -24.66
N ALA A 85 -2.45 12.00 -24.87
CA ALA A 85 -3.17 12.96 -24.04
C ALA A 85 -4.67 12.63 -24.04
N ALA A 86 -5.23 12.50 -22.84
CA ALA A 86 -6.65 12.28 -22.65
C ALA A 86 -7.48 13.38 -23.36
N PRO A 87 -8.68 13.07 -23.87
CA PRO A 87 -9.57 14.08 -24.43
C PRO A 87 -9.81 15.23 -23.44
N GLU A 88 -9.88 16.46 -23.96
CA GLU A 88 -10.21 17.63 -23.14
C GLU A 88 -11.58 17.43 -22.45
N GLY A 89 -11.64 17.72 -21.15
CA GLY A 89 -12.86 17.55 -20.35
C GLY A 89 -13.07 16.15 -19.80
N THR A 90 -12.10 15.23 -19.95
CA THR A 90 -12.11 13.92 -19.27
C THR A 90 -12.23 14.11 -17.76
N LYS A 91 -13.10 13.32 -17.12
CA LYS A 91 -13.32 13.36 -15.66
C LYS A 91 -12.89 12.05 -15.04
N VAL A 92 -12.12 12.14 -13.97
CA VAL A 92 -11.69 10.98 -13.18
C VAL A 92 -12.30 11.02 -11.79
N GLN A 93 -12.66 9.85 -11.27
CA GLN A 93 -13.01 9.63 -9.87
C GLN A 93 -11.96 8.71 -9.27
N LEU A 94 -11.41 9.09 -8.12
CA LEU A 94 -10.52 8.24 -7.35
C LEU A 94 -11.23 7.87 -6.05
N LEU A 95 -11.51 6.59 -5.87
CA LEU A 95 -12.01 6.02 -4.63
C LEU A 95 -10.81 5.47 -3.85
N ASN A 96 -10.78 5.69 -2.54
CA ASN A 96 -9.70 5.22 -1.70
C ASN A 96 -10.23 4.32 -0.58
N ILE A 97 -9.49 3.25 -0.31
CA ILE A 97 -9.62 2.44 0.91
C ILE A 97 -8.37 2.58 1.77
N THR A 98 -8.49 2.33 3.06
CA THR A 98 -7.37 2.39 4.01
C THR A 98 -7.66 1.47 5.17
N ASP A 99 -6.63 0.94 5.82
CA ASP A 99 -6.74 0.22 7.10
C ASP A 99 -7.75 -0.94 7.04
N PHE A 100 -7.76 -1.65 5.90
CA PHE A 100 -8.68 -2.75 5.69
C PHE A 100 -8.40 -3.90 6.67
N HIS A 101 -7.13 -4.13 7.03
CA HIS A 101 -6.62 -5.17 7.95
C HIS A 101 -7.40 -6.48 7.88
N GLY A 102 -7.58 -6.98 6.66
CA GLY A 102 -8.28 -8.24 6.40
C GLY A 102 -9.66 -8.37 7.04
N ARG A 103 -10.41 -7.27 7.17
CA ARG A 103 -11.82 -7.24 7.63
C ARG A 103 -12.79 -7.64 6.53
N ILE A 104 -12.49 -8.77 5.87
CA ILE A 104 -13.28 -9.28 4.75
C ILE A 104 -14.71 -9.68 5.15
N SER A 105 -14.90 -10.12 6.41
CA SER A 105 -16.22 -10.54 6.90
C SER A 105 -17.13 -9.36 7.23
N GLU A 106 -16.53 -8.27 7.70
CA GLU A 106 -17.24 -7.06 8.14
C GLU A 106 -17.41 -6.04 7.02
N ALA A 107 -16.36 -5.85 6.21
CA ALA A 107 -16.25 -4.73 5.28
C ALA A 107 -16.19 -5.15 3.81
N GLY A 108 -15.75 -6.37 3.47
CA GLY A 108 -15.48 -6.76 2.07
C GLY A 108 -16.64 -6.50 1.10
N THR A 109 -17.82 -7.07 1.38
CA THR A 109 -19.01 -6.86 0.55
C THR A 109 -19.51 -5.41 0.58
N GLN A 110 -19.33 -4.72 1.71
CA GLN A 110 -19.76 -3.32 1.85
C GLN A 110 -18.91 -2.40 0.97
N VAL A 111 -17.58 -2.54 1.04
CA VAL A 111 -16.64 -1.80 0.20
C VAL A 111 -16.91 -2.08 -1.28
N ALA A 112 -17.04 -3.35 -1.67
CA ALA A 112 -17.35 -3.72 -3.04
C ALA A 112 -18.65 -3.07 -3.53
N SER A 113 -19.70 -3.10 -2.69
CA SER A 113 -21.00 -2.50 -3.04
C SER A 113 -20.90 -0.99 -3.24
N VAL A 114 -20.18 -0.29 -2.35
CA VAL A 114 -19.98 1.17 -2.46
C VAL A 114 -19.17 1.51 -3.71
N VAL A 115 -18.11 0.75 -3.98
CA VAL A 115 -17.29 0.94 -5.18
C VAL A 115 -18.13 0.80 -6.45
N GLU A 116 -18.93 -0.26 -6.57
CA GLU A 116 -19.79 -0.47 -7.73
C GLU A 116 -20.90 0.58 -7.85
N GLU A 117 -21.46 1.02 -6.73
CA GLU A 117 -22.46 2.09 -6.71
C GLU A 117 -21.85 3.42 -7.19
N GLU A 118 -20.66 3.79 -6.72
CA GLU A 118 -19.99 5.02 -7.11
C GLU A 118 -19.48 4.97 -8.56
N ARG A 119 -18.93 3.84 -9.02
CA ARG A 119 -18.61 3.59 -10.43
C ARG A 119 -19.85 3.80 -11.32
N ALA A 120 -20.98 3.22 -10.93
CA ALA A 120 -22.23 3.34 -11.69
C ALA A 120 -22.76 4.78 -11.72
N LYS A 121 -22.77 5.48 -10.56
CA LYS A 121 -23.19 6.89 -10.49
C LYS A 121 -22.32 7.79 -11.34
N PHE A 122 -20.99 7.65 -11.23
CA PHE A 122 -20.03 8.47 -11.96
C PHE A 122 -20.11 8.20 -13.47
N GLY A 123 -20.21 6.94 -13.89
CA GLY A 123 -20.29 6.54 -15.30
C GLY A 123 -21.51 7.06 -16.06
N THR A 124 -22.54 7.58 -15.39
CA THR A 124 -23.72 8.17 -16.07
C THR A 124 -23.47 9.52 -16.75
N GLY A 125 -22.30 10.15 -16.53
CA GLY A 125 -22.02 11.50 -17.03
C GLY A 125 -21.57 11.60 -18.50
N GLY A 126 -21.40 10.48 -19.21
CA GLY A 126 -21.10 10.43 -20.66
C GLY A 126 -19.78 9.75 -21.01
N ASP A 127 -19.39 9.86 -22.28
CA ASP A 127 -18.10 9.36 -22.77
C ASP A 127 -16.95 10.22 -22.21
N ASN A 128 -15.79 9.61 -21.90
CA ASN A 128 -14.61 10.20 -21.23
C ASN A 128 -14.71 10.35 -19.70
N MET A 129 -15.18 9.30 -19.02
CA MET A 129 -15.18 9.20 -17.57
C MET A 129 -14.53 7.90 -17.12
N GLY A 130 -13.75 7.94 -16.03
CA GLY A 130 -13.14 6.76 -15.44
C GLY A 130 -13.12 6.82 -13.91
N THR A 131 -13.24 5.66 -13.27
CA THR A 131 -13.11 5.52 -11.82
C THR A 131 -11.95 4.60 -11.49
N GLY A 132 -10.97 5.12 -10.75
CA GLY A 132 -9.88 4.35 -10.14
C GLY A 132 -10.20 4.02 -8.68
N VAL A 133 -9.77 2.84 -8.23
CA VAL A 133 -9.82 2.46 -6.81
C VAL A 133 -8.39 2.27 -6.33
N LEU A 134 -7.99 3.00 -5.30
CA LEU A 134 -6.66 3.02 -4.72
C LEU A 134 -6.74 2.57 -3.27
N SER A 135 -5.60 2.14 -2.71
CA SER A 135 -5.45 1.92 -1.27
C SER A 135 -4.28 2.72 -0.70
N THR A 136 -4.44 3.22 0.53
CA THR A 136 -3.37 3.90 1.28
C THR A 136 -2.64 2.97 2.26
N GLY A 137 -2.76 1.65 2.08
CA GLY A 137 -2.03 0.66 2.86
C GLY A 137 -2.82 0.11 4.04
N ASP A 138 -2.15 -0.72 4.85
CA ASP A 138 -2.72 -1.50 5.94
C ASP A 138 -3.92 -2.34 5.47
N ASN A 139 -3.77 -2.93 4.28
CA ASN A 139 -4.76 -3.82 3.68
C ASN A 139 -4.77 -5.18 4.39
N ILE A 140 -3.57 -5.66 4.71
CA ILE A 140 -3.28 -6.92 5.41
C ILE A 140 -2.53 -6.64 6.71
N GLY A 141 -2.14 -7.69 7.44
CA GLY A 141 -1.56 -7.52 8.77
C GLY A 141 -2.57 -6.99 9.79
N ALA A 142 -2.28 -7.13 11.09
CA ALA A 142 -3.24 -7.00 12.20
C ALA A 142 -4.63 -7.63 11.91
N SER A 143 -4.64 -8.67 11.08
CA SER A 143 -5.84 -9.06 10.35
C SER A 143 -6.73 -9.97 11.18
N THR A 144 -8.05 -9.88 10.95
CA THR A 144 -9.00 -10.79 11.59
C THR A 144 -8.65 -12.24 11.27
N TYR A 145 -9.03 -13.19 12.15
CA TYR A 145 -8.73 -14.61 11.96
C TYR A 145 -9.14 -15.15 10.58
N THR A 146 -10.24 -14.64 10.02
CA THR A 146 -10.76 -15.07 8.71
C THR A 146 -9.76 -14.82 7.57
N SER A 147 -8.93 -13.78 7.70
CA SER A 147 -7.84 -13.45 6.79
C SER A 147 -6.51 -14.04 7.25
N SER A 148 -6.11 -13.77 8.49
CA SER A 148 -4.76 -14.08 8.98
C SER A 148 -4.46 -15.58 9.06
N SER A 149 -5.47 -16.43 9.32
CA SER A 149 -5.32 -17.89 9.32
C SER A 149 -4.93 -18.49 7.98
N GLN A 150 -5.08 -17.72 6.89
CA GLN A 150 -4.76 -18.11 5.52
C GLN A 150 -3.71 -17.17 4.90
N ASN A 151 -2.85 -16.60 5.74
CA ASN A 151 -1.81 -15.65 5.34
C ASN A 151 -2.34 -14.46 4.54
N ASP A 152 -3.53 -13.98 4.87
CA ASP A 152 -4.18 -12.83 4.23
C ASP A 152 -4.45 -12.96 2.73
N LYS A 153 -4.24 -14.15 2.14
CA LYS A 153 -4.62 -14.43 0.75
C LYS A 153 -6.10 -14.10 0.47
N PRO A 154 -7.08 -14.47 1.33
CA PRO A 154 -8.48 -14.13 1.08
C PRO A 154 -8.72 -12.61 0.99
N THR A 155 -7.92 -11.81 1.70
CA THR A 155 -8.01 -10.35 1.63
C THR A 155 -7.48 -9.83 0.31
N LEU A 156 -6.32 -10.30 -0.13
CA LEU A 156 -5.77 -9.95 -1.45
C LEU A 156 -6.74 -10.35 -2.57
N ASP A 157 -7.33 -11.56 -2.50
CA ASP A 157 -8.33 -12.01 -3.48
C ASP A 157 -9.57 -11.08 -3.53
N VAL A 158 -10.02 -10.56 -2.37
CA VAL A 158 -11.13 -9.59 -2.30
C VAL A 158 -10.74 -8.24 -2.90
N LEU A 159 -9.54 -7.73 -2.61
CA LEU A 159 -9.06 -6.45 -3.13
C LEU A 159 -8.82 -6.51 -4.65
N ASN A 160 -8.30 -7.63 -5.15
CA ASN A 160 -8.20 -7.91 -6.58
C ASN A 160 -9.59 -7.91 -7.23
N ALA A 161 -10.59 -8.56 -6.60
CA ALA A 161 -11.96 -8.59 -7.11
C ALA A 161 -12.67 -7.22 -7.08
N ILE A 162 -12.34 -6.36 -6.10
CA ILE A 162 -12.79 -4.95 -6.06
C ILE A 162 -12.15 -4.13 -7.20
N GLY A 163 -10.97 -4.55 -7.67
CA GLY A 163 -10.20 -3.86 -8.69
C GLY A 163 -9.45 -2.67 -8.11
N VAL A 164 -8.79 -2.86 -6.97
CA VAL A 164 -7.74 -1.95 -6.50
C VAL A 164 -6.65 -1.90 -7.56
N GLN A 165 -6.21 -0.70 -7.93
CA GLN A 165 -5.25 -0.47 -9.02
C GLN A 165 -3.82 -0.25 -8.52
N THR A 166 -3.68 0.16 -7.26
CA THR A 166 -2.40 0.31 -6.56
C THR A 166 -2.66 0.50 -5.08
N SER A 167 -1.67 0.15 -4.26
CA SER A 167 -1.64 0.47 -2.85
C SER A 167 -0.32 1.13 -2.46
N ALA A 168 -0.38 2.13 -1.58
CA ALA A 168 0.78 2.39 -0.73
C ALA A 168 1.00 1.21 0.22
N VAL A 169 2.22 1.01 0.71
CA VAL A 169 2.44 0.12 1.86
C VAL A 169 2.10 0.88 3.15
N GLY A 170 1.38 0.23 4.05
CA GLY A 170 1.24 0.62 5.45
C GLY A 170 2.27 -0.10 6.31
N ASN A 171 2.27 0.18 7.62
CA ASN A 171 3.21 -0.51 8.51
C ASN A 171 2.87 -2.00 8.65
N HIS A 172 1.59 -2.37 8.57
CA HIS A 172 1.17 -3.76 8.75
C HIS A 172 1.45 -4.67 7.56
N GLU A 173 1.76 -4.11 6.38
CA GLU A 173 2.35 -4.88 5.29
C GLU A 173 3.72 -5.48 5.67
N PHE A 174 4.41 -4.92 6.66
CA PHE A 174 5.69 -5.44 7.18
C PHE A 174 5.55 -6.38 8.38
N ASP A 175 4.33 -6.75 8.81
CA ASP A 175 4.11 -7.64 9.97
C ASP A 175 4.85 -8.99 9.85
N LYS A 176 5.04 -9.46 8.61
CA LYS A 176 5.77 -10.70 8.28
C LYS A 176 7.14 -10.45 7.63
N GLY A 177 7.58 -9.20 7.61
CA GLY A 177 8.86 -8.76 7.05
C GLY A 177 8.81 -8.45 5.56
N ILE A 178 9.88 -7.82 5.08
CA ILE A 178 10.02 -7.37 3.69
C ILE A 178 9.93 -8.52 2.68
N ASP A 179 10.54 -9.67 2.97
CA ASP A 179 10.54 -10.82 2.06
C ASP A 179 9.12 -11.36 1.81
N ASP A 180 8.24 -11.29 2.82
CA ASP A 180 6.84 -11.69 2.67
C ASP A 180 6.08 -10.67 1.81
N LEU A 181 6.37 -9.37 1.98
CA LEU A 181 5.76 -8.28 1.23
C LEU A 181 6.16 -8.33 -0.26
N THR A 182 7.46 -8.36 -0.57
CA THR A 182 7.97 -8.31 -1.95
C THR A 182 7.90 -9.66 -2.66
N GLY A 183 7.73 -10.75 -1.90
CA GLY A 183 7.41 -12.07 -2.44
C GLY A 183 5.91 -12.36 -2.40
N ARG A 184 5.49 -13.16 -1.43
CA ARG A 184 4.14 -13.76 -1.37
C ARG A 184 2.99 -12.75 -1.52
N VAL A 185 3.09 -11.58 -0.89
CA VAL A 185 2.02 -10.57 -0.94
C VAL A 185 1.95 -9.93 -2.32
N SER A 186 3.08 -9.44 -2.83
CA SER A 186 3.15 -8.82 -4.16
C SER A 186 2.81 -9.81 -5.28
N ASP A 187 3.20 -11.09 -5.15
CA ASP A 187 2.82 -12.15 -6.09
C ASP A 187 1.32 -12.45 -6.11
N ALA A 188 0.61 -12.18 -5.01
CA ALA A 188 -0.81 -12.48 -4.86
C ALA A 188 -1.72 -11.26 -5.12
N ALA A 189 -1.18 -10.04 -5.11
CA ALA A 189 -1.90 -8.83 -5.44
C ALA A 189 -1.88 -8.58 -6.95
N ASP A 190 -3.04 -8.31 -7.55
CA ASP A 190 -3.12 -7.94 -8.97
C ASP A 190 -2.77 -6.45 -9.20
N PHE A 191 -2.21 -5.79 -8.18
CA PHE A 191 -1.88 -4.38 -8.15
C PHE A 191 -0.53 -4.14 -7.44
N PRO A 192 0.24 -3.12 -7.86
CA PRO A 192 1.52 -2.81 -7.24
C PRO A 192 1.38 -2.18 -5.86
N TYR A 193 2.34 -2.50 -5.00
CA TYR A 193 2.62 -1.81 -3.75
C TYR A 193 3.75 -0.79 -3.96
N SER A 194 3.59 0.42 -3.41
CA SER A 194 4.61 1.48 -3.55
C SER A 194 4.99 2.11 -2.21
N ALA A 195 6.26 2.48 -2.07
CA ALA A 195 6.85 3.03 -0.85
C ALA A 195 8.14 3.83 -1.12
N ALA A 196 8.00 5.10 -1.52
CA ALA A 196 9.11 5.99 -1.86
C ALA A 196 10.08 6.30 -0.70
N ASN A 197 9.68 6.05 0.55
CA ASN A 197 10.47 6.36 1.74
C ASN A 197 10.95 5.10 2.50
N VAL A 198 11.02 3.95 1.84
CA VAL A 198 11.56 2.71 2.42
C VAL A 198 12.85 2.36 1.68
N TYR A 199 13.97 2.48 2.38
CA TYR A 199 15.30 2.39 1.78
C TYR A 199 16.08 1.19 2.30
N ASP A 200 17.01 0.70 1.48
CA ASP A 200 18.07 -0.17 1.98
C ASP A 200 18.90 0.59 3.01
N LYS A 201 19.13 -0.04 4.17
CA LYS A 201 19.75 0.60 5.33
C LYS A 201 21.09 1.26 5.01
N GLY A 202 21.21 2.53 5.41
CA GLY A 202 22.40 3.33 5.16
C GLY A 202 22.54 3.82 3.71
N THR A 203 21.48 3.73 2.92
CA THR A 203 21.39 4.26 1.55
C THR A 203 20.12 5.13 1.40
N GLU A 204 19.97 5.76 0.24
CA GLU A 204 18.71 6.40 -0.20
C GLU A 204 18.09 5.63 -1.39
N ASN A 205 18.53 4.39 -1.61
CA ASN A 205 17.96 3.52 -2.64
C ASN A 205 16.70 2.89 -2.09
N VAL A 206 15.58 3.03 -2.80
CA VAL A 206 14.34 2.34 -2.45
C VAL A 206 14.55 0.83 -2.56
N VAL A 207 14.02 0.10 -1.59
CA VAL A 207 14.20 -1.36 -1.45
C VAL A 207 13.74 -2.09 -2.71
N ASP A 208 14.54 -3.08 -3.12
CA ASP A 208 14.21 -3.97 -4.24
C ASP A 208 12.82 -4.61 -4.04
N GLY A 209 11.97 -4.53 -5.07
CA GLY A 209 10.61 -5.06 -5.05
C GLY A 209 9.53 -4.09 -4.57
N LEU A 210 9.89 -2.84 -4.24
CA LEU A 210 8.95 -1.75 -4.04
C LEU A 210 9.26 -0.59 -5.00
N ASP A 211 8.22 -0.11 -5.69
CA ASP A 211 8.34 1.09 -6.51
C ASP A 211 8.07 2.35 -5.66
N GLU A 212 8.61 3.50 -6.08
CA GLU A 212 8.33 4.77 -5.40
C GLU A 212 6.91 5.28 -5.67
N TYR A 213 6.43 5.00 -6.88
CA TYR A 213 5.11 5.35 -7.36
C TYR A 213 4.60 4.31 -8.36
N SER A 214 3.30 4.29 -8.58
CA SER A 214 2.67 3.55 -9.67
C SER A 214 1.99 4.52 -10.64
N ILE A 215 1.82 4.10 -11.89
CA ILE A 215 0.98 4.83 -12.86
C ILE A 215 -0.33 4.06 -13.04
N VAL A 216 -1.45 4.73 -12.80
CA VAL A 216 -2.78 4.18 -13.06
C VAL A 216 -3.45 4.92 -14.22
N ASP A 217 -4.07 4.18 -15.15
CA ASP A 217 -4.91 4.78 -16.20
C ASP A 217 -6.35 4.85 -15.74
N VAL A 218 -6.88 6.07 -15.64
CA VAL A 218 -8.27 6.31 -15.24
C VAL A 218 -8.95 7.12 -16.33
N GLY A 219 -9.78 6.45 -17.13
CA GLY A 219 -10.52 7.11 -18.21
C GLY A 219 -9.60 7.67 -19.30
N GLY A 220 -8.44 7.05 -19.54
CA GLY A 220 -7.42 7.53 -20.48
C GLY A 220 -6.51 8.63 -19.94
N VAL A 221 -6.62 8.97 -18.65
CA VAL A 221 -5.68 9.84 -17.94
C VAL A 221 -4.70 8.99 -17.17
N SER A 222 -3.40 9.09 -17.49
CA SER A 222 -2.33 8.51 -16.67
C SER A 222 -2.12 9.34 -15.41
N ILE A 223 -2.22 8.71 -14.24
CA ILE A 223 -2.10 9.34 -12.92
C ILE A 223 -0.96 8.65 -12.18
N ALA A 224 0.06 9.41 -11.77
CA ALA A 224 1.10 8.92 -10.88
C ALA A 224 0.61 8.94 -9.42
N VAL A 225 0.77 7.83 -8.72
CA VAL A 225 0.40 7.64 -7.31
C VAL A 225 1.66 7.33 -6.52
N ILE A 226 2.13 8.30 -5.73
CA ILE A 226 3.32 8.16 -4.90
C ILE A 226 2.93 7.47 -3.59
N GLY A 227 3.55 6.33 -3.30
CA GLY A 227 3.32 5.58 -2.06
C GLY A 227 4.31 6.01 -0.99
N VAL A 228 3.86 6.18 0.26
CA VAL A 228 4.73 6.40 1.41
C VAL A 228 4.14 5.73 2.65
N VAL A 229 5.02 5.36 3.56
CA VAL A 229 4.66 4.76 4.85
C VAL A 229 5.11 5.66 6.00
N THR A 230 4.51 5.52 7.19
CA THR A 230 5.00 6.24 8.36
C THR A 230 6.44 5.87 8.70
N LYS A 231 7.29 6.86 8.99
CA LYS A 231 8.67 6.61 9.46
C LYS A 231 8.74 5.87 10.79
N ASP A 232 7.65 5.90 11.55
CA ASP A 232 7.54 5.20 12.83
C ASP A 232 7.45 3.68 12.67
N THR A 233 7.30 3.16 11.45
CA THR A 233 7.22 1.72 11.14
C THR A 233 8.35 0.92 11.78
N SER A 234 9.57 1.49 11.85
CA SER A 234 10.72 0.85 12.50
C SER A 234 10.50 0.49 13.99
N SER A 235 9.50 1.10 14.63
CA SER A 235 9.11 0.87 16.01
C SER A 235 7.79 0.10 16.17
N LEU A 236 7.05 -0.09 15.07
CA LEU A 236 5.70 -0.67 15.08
C LEU A 236 5.67 -2.14 14.70
N VAL A 237 6.69 -2.65 14.00
CA VAL A 237 6.76 -4.05 13.55
C VAL A 237 7.96 -4.80 14.13
N SER A 238 8.02 -6.10 13.90
CA SER A 238 9.12 -6.94 14.37
C SER A 238 10.45 -6.51 13.73
N PRO A 239 11.50 -6.18 14.51
CA PRO A 239 12.79 -5.72 13.97
C PRO A 239 13.45 -6.70 13.01
N ASP A 240 13.26 -8.01 13.21
CA ASP A 240 13.91 -9.05 12.41
C ASP A 240 13.49 -8.99 10.94
N GLY A 241 12.22 -8.65 10.66
CA GLY A 241 11.67 -8.60 9.29
C GLY A 241 12.01 -7.31 8.53
N ILE A 242 12.63 -6.34 9.19
CA ILE A 242 12.96 -5.02 8.64
C ILE A 242 14.39 -4.58 9.02
N ALA A 243 15.25 -5.52 9.43
CA ALA A 243 16.55 -5.22 10.04
C ALA A 243 17.50 -4.45 9.11
N ASP A 244 17.34 -4.67 7.81
CA ASP A 244 18.12 -4.08 6.72
C ASP A 244 17.38 -2.91 6.03
N LEU A 245 16.30 -2.41 6.63
CA LEU A 245 15.54 -1.28 6.11
C LEU A 245 15.77 0.01 6.91
N GLU A 246 15.58 1.14 6.25
CA GLU A 246 15.47 2.47 6.84
C GLU A 246 14.21 3.18 6.34
N PHE A 247 13.44 3.75 7.27
CA PHE A 247 12.19 4.44 6.95
C PHE A 247 12.41 5.95 7.01
N GLY A 248 12.51 6.58 5.83
CA GLY A 248 12.76 8.01 5.68
C GLY A 248 11.55 8.89 5.97
N ASP A 249 11.75 10.21 5.95
CA ASP A 249 10.63 11.15 6.11
C ASP A 249 9.70 11.08 4.88
N PRO A 250 8.40 10.81 5.07
CA PRO A 250 7.47 10.65 3.96
C PRO A 250 7.29 11.96 3.18
N THR A 251 7.44 13.13 3.83
CA THR A 251 7.30 14.43 3.16
C THR A 251 8.45 14.67 2.19
N ASP A 252 9.66 14.35 2.62
CA ASP A 252 10.86 14.52 1.79
C ASP A 252 10.82 13.59 0.57
N ALA A 253 10.41 12.33 0.76
CA ALA A 253 10.24 11.39 -0.35
C ALA A 253 9.16 11.82 -1.35
N VAL A 254 7.98 12.27 -0.88
CA VAL A 254 6.92 12.77 -1.77
C VAL A 254 7.40 13.96 -2.60
N ASN A 255 8.09 14.92 -1.96
CA ASN A 255 8.59 16.10 -2.68
C ASN A 255 9.64 15.71 -3.73
N ARG A 256 10.56 14.80 -3.39
CA ARG A 256 11.58 14.29 -4.32
C ARG A 256 10.95 13.62 -5.53
N VAL A 257 10.06 12.65 -5.30
CA VAL A 257 9.42 11.90 -6.40
C VAL A 257 8.53 12.81 -7.25
N ALA A 258 7.84 13.77 -6.64
CA ALA A 258 7.06 14.76 -7.38
C ALA A 258 7.95 15.62 -8.31
N GLU A 259 9.11 16.08 -7.82
CA GLU A 259 10.08 16.82 -8.63
C GLU A 259 10.63 15.96 -9.78
N ASP A 260 10.95 14.69 -9.51
CA ASP A 260 11.43 13.75 -10.54
C ASP A 260 10.37 13.54 -11.64
N LEU A 261 9.11 13.34 -11.26
CA LEU A 261 7.97 13.20 -12.19
C LEU A 261 7.71 14.49 -12.99
N GLU A 262 7.91 15.67 -12.40
CA GLU A 262 7.79 16.94 -13.11
C GLU A 262 8.84 17.10 -14.21
N ASN A 263 10.03 16.53 -13.99
CA ASN A 263 11.19 16.61 -14.88
C ASN A 263 11.24 15.52 -15.97
N LEU A 264 10.29 14.59 -15.99
CA LEU A 264 10.20 13.59 -17.07
C LEU A 264 10.02 14.26 -18.45
N PRO A 265 10.73 13.76 -19.49
CA PRO A 265 10.57 14.26 -20.85
C PRO A 265 9.13 14.03 -21.36
N GLU A 266 8.61 14.97 -22.16
CA GLU A 266 7.29 14.88 -22.81
C GLU A 266 7.18 13.75 -23.84
#